data_AF-A0A0C3LCI9-F1
#
_entry.id   AF-A0A0C3LCI9-F1
#
_cell.length_a   1.000
_cell.length_b   1.000
_cell.length_c   1.000
_cell.angle_alpha   90.00
_cell.angle_beta   90.00
_cell.angle_gamma   90.00
#
_symmetry.space_group_name_H-M   'P 1'
#
loop_
_entity.id
_entity.type
_entity.pdbx_description
1 polymer ?
#
loop_
_entity_poly.entity_id
_entity_poly.type
_entity_poly.pdbx_seq_one_letter_code
_entity_poly.pdbx_strand_id
1 'polypeptide(L)'
;MASTTKPFIRPYDSSKDSNFVFRVCQKTAAPGLLKEPAILIAPYIWCVPYVRLCPDHCFVVDDGQGNAVGYIICAPDTPEYVQKYKEEYIPVLEDLDPLLKKPQMEPPADWGTDLPTAFQTF
;
A
#
# COMPACT_ATOMS: atom_id res chain seq x y z
N MET A 1 16.57 14.99 -29.93
CA MET A 1 16.00 13.64 -30.07
C MET A 1 15.77 13.10 -28.67
N ALA A 2 14.53 12.76 -28.29
CA ALA A 2 14.29 12.15 -26.99
C ALA A 2 14.89 10.74 -27.00
N SER A 3 15.86 10.49 -26.12
CA SER A 3 16.36 9.14 -25.88
C SER A 3 15.20 8.32 -25.31
N THR A 4 14.64 7.40 -26.10
CA THR A 4 13.56 6.52 -25.67
C THR A 4 14.16 5.38 -24.85
N THR A 5 14.49 5.68 -23.59
CA THR A 5 14.87 4.63 -22.64
C THR A 5 13.65 3.73 -22.37
N LYS A 6 13.88 2.42 -22.47
CA LYS A 6 12.83 1.39 -22.30
C LYS A 6 12.54 1.20 -20.81
N PRO A 7 11.27 1.12 -20.39
CA PRO A 7 10.93 0.78 -19.01
C PRO A 7 11.49 -0.58 -18.57
N PHE A 8 11.90 -0.70 -17.32
CA PHE A 8 12.49 -1.93 -16.76
C PHE A 8 12.14 -2.11 -15.28
N ILE A 9 12.24 -3.35 -14.78
CA ILE A 9 12.01 -3.67 -13.37
C ILE A 9 13.35 -3.57 -12.62
N ARG A 10 13.34 -2.93 -11.45
CA ARG A 10 14.51 -2.85 -10.55
C ARG A 10 14.08 -2.98 -9.08
N PRO A 11 15.00 -3.31 -8.16
CA PRO A 11 14.73 -3.24 -6.72
C PRO A 11 14.25 -1.85 -6.31
N TYR A 12 13.36 -1.83 -5.31
CA TYR A 12 12.90 -0.60 -4.67
C TYR A 12 14.06 0.08 -3.92
N ASP A 13 14.17 1.40 -4.08
CA ASP A 13 15.14 2.25 -3.38
C ASP A 13 14.37 3.23 -2.47
N SER A 14 14.43 3.02 -1.16
CA SER A 14 13.67 3.82 -0.19
C SER A 14 14.01 5.31 -0.22
N SER A 15 15.23 5.67 -0.66
CA SER A 15 15.66 7.06 -0.74
C SER A 15 15.01 7.83 -1.90
N LYS A 16 14.50 7.13 -2.92
CA LYS A 16 13.98 7.73 -4.15
C LYS A 16 12.51 7.39 -4.41
N ASP A 17 12.11 6.17 -4.11
CA ASP A 17 10.85 5.60 -4.57
C ASP A 17 9.70 5.76 -3.57
N SER A 18 9.96 6.16 -2.33
CA SER A 18 8.95 6.29 -1.27
C SER A 18 7.73 7.12 -1.72
N ASN A 19 7.96 8.31 -2.28
CA ASN A 19 6.86 9.16 -2.76
C ASN A 19 6.12 8.57 -3.97
N PHE A 20 6.82 7.80 -4.81
CA PHE A 20 6.22 7.16 -5.98
C PHE A 20 5.31 6.01 -5.59
N VAL A 21 5.70 5.19 -4.61
CA VAL A 21 4.86 4.11 -4.09
C VAL A 21 3.55 4.65 -3.52
N PHE A 22 3.62 5.74 -2.73
CA PHE A 22 2.43 6.45 -2.24
C PHE A 22 1.53 6.90 -3.39
N ARG A 23 2.11 7.62 -4.36
CA ARG A 23 1.37 8.17 -5.49
C ARG A 23 0.72 7.10 -6.36
N VAL A 24 1.43 6.02 -6.66
CA VAL A 24 0.90 4.91 -7.45
C VAL A 24 -0.25 4.25 -6.69
N CYS A 25 -0.08 3.94 -5.40
CA CYS A 25 -1.13 3.36 -4.57
C CYS A 25 -2.41 4.20 -4.56
N GLN A 26 -2.27 5.53 -4.40
CA GLN A 26 -3.41 6.44 -4.39
C GLN A 26 -4.10 6.53 -5.77
N LYS A 27 -3.32 6.56 -6.85
CA LYS A 27 -3.86 6.61 -8.22
C LYS A 27 -4.56 5.33 -8.66
N THR A 28 -4.20 4.19 -8.05
CA THR A 28 -4.82 2.89 -8.32
C THR A 28 -5.84 2.49 -7.26
N ALA A 29 -6.13 3.37 -6.29
CA ALA A 29 -7.13 3.11 -5.27
C ALA A 29 -8.53 3.03 -5.90
N ALA A 30 -9.37 2.17 -5.35
CA ALA A 30 -10.77 2.08 -5.77
C ALA A 30 -11.49 3.43 -5.56
N PRO A 31 -12.51 3.77 -6.39
CA PRO A 31 -13.22 5.05 -6.29
C PRO A 31 -13.74 5.39 -4.88
N GLY A 32 -14.18 4.38 -4.12
CA GLY A 32 -14.66 4.55 -2.74
C GLY A 32 -13.60 4.99 -1.73
N LEU A 33 -12.31 4.84 -2.06
CA LEU A 33 -11.18 5.19 -1.19
C LEU A 33 -10.56 6.55 -1.50
N LEU A 34 -11.02 7.25 -2.54
CA LEU A 34 -10.40 8.51 -3.00
C LEU A 34 -10.62 9.72 -2.08
N LYS A 35 -11.40 9.55 -1.01
CA LYS A 35 -11.69 10.61 -0.02
C LYS A 35 -10.82 10.45 1.22
N GLU A 36 -10.52 11.57 1.85
CA GLU A 36 -9.86 11.56 3.16
C GLU A 36 -10.79 11.00 4.25
N PRO A 37 -10.25 10.26 5.25
CA PRO A 37 -8.83 9.94 5.45
C PRO A 37 -8.36 8.69 4.69
N ALA A 38 -9.26 8.00 3.96
CA ALA A 38 -8.97 6.69 3.38
C ALA A 38 -7.83 6.74 2.35
N ILE A 39 -7.79 7.78 1.50
CA ILE A 39 -6.74 7.93 0.47
C ILE A 39 -5.36 8.18 1.08
N LEU A 40 -5.28 8.85 2.23
CA LEU A 40 -4.05 9.06 2.98
C LEU A 40 -3.60 7.76 3.67
N ILE A 41 -4.53 7.01 4.25
CA ILE A 41 -4.25 5.78 5.00
C ILE A 41 -3.85 4.63 4.06
N ALA A 42 -4.40 4.58 2.85
CA ALA A 42 -4.22 3.49 1.89
C ALA A 42 -2.77 2.99 1.72
N PRO A 43 -1.76 3.85 1.46
CA PRO A 43 -0.38 3.38 1.31
C PRO A 43 0.20 2.80 2.60
N TYR A 44 -0.22 3.29 3.77
CA TYR A 44 0.21 2.75 5.07
C TYR A 44 -0.36 1.35 5.34
N ILE A 45 -1.50 1.00 4.74
CA ILE A 45 -2.05 -0.36 4.86
C ILE A 45 -1.44 -1.28 3.81
N TRP A 46 -1.38 -0.85 2.55
CA TRP A 46 -1.13 -1.76 1.43
C TRP A 46 0.28 -1.71 0.85
N CYS A 47 1.10 -0.70 1.17
CA CYS A 47 2.41 -0.53 0.55
C CYS A 47 3.57 -0.47 1.55
N VAL A 48 3.51 0.52 2.45
CA VAL A 48 4.57 0.81 3.43
C VAL A 48 5.02 -0.39 4.26
N PRO A 49 4.14 -1.27 4.78
CA PRO A 49 4.60 -2.41 5.57
C PRO A 49 5.49 -3.36 4.76
N TYR A 50 5.20 -3.58 3.48
CA TYR A 50 5.99 -4.47 2.64
C TYR A 50 7.40 -3.92 2.38
N VAL A 51 7.50 -2.65 1.99
CA VAL A 51 8.82 -2.04 1.71
C VAL A 51 9.67 -1.87 2.97
N ARG A 52 9.07 -1.91 4.16
CA ARG A 52 9.78 -1.88 5.45
C ARG A 52 10.18 -3.27 5.95
N LEU A 53 9.26 -4.22 5.94
CA LEU A 53 9.45 -5.55 6.54
C LEU A 53 10.05 -6.58 5.58
N CYS A 54 9.86 -6.38 4.27
CA CYS A 54 10.31 -7.28 3.20
C CYS A 54 10.98 -6.52 2.04
N PRO A 55 11.97 -5.63 2.29
CA PRO A 55 12.55 -4.78 1.26
C PRO A 55 13.18 -5.56 0.10
N ASP A 56 13.79 -6.71 0.38
CA ASP A 56 14.44 -7.56 -0.63
C ASP A 56 13.44 -8.21 -1.62
N HIS A 57 12.15 -8.15 -1.30
CA HIS A 57 11.05 -8.68 -2.12
C HIS A 57 10.18 -7.56 -2.72
N CYS A 58 10.70 -6.33 -2.75
CA CYS A 58 10.03 -5.16 -3.30
C CYS A 58 10.75 -4.60 -4.53
N PHE A 59 10.00 -4.41 -5.60
CA PHE A 59 10.49 -3.95 -6.90
C PHE A 59 9.61 -2.83 -7.44
N VAL A 60 10.17 -2.02 -8.33
CA VAL A 60 9.45 -0.98 -9.06
C VAL A 60 9.68 -1.11 -10.56
N VAL A 61 8.73 -0.62 -11.34
CA VAL A 61 8.91 -0.39 -12.78
C VAL A 61 9.46 1.03 -12.94
N ASP A 62 10.68 1.15 -13.45
CA ASP A 62 11.30 2.42 -13.81
C ASP A 62 10.88 2.82 -15.24
N ASP A 63 10.59 4.09 -15.47
CA ASP A 63 10.23 4.63 -16.79
C ASP A 63 11.42 4.78 -17.76
N GLY A 64 12.63 4.45 -17.32
CA GLY A 64 13.85 4.62 -18.09
C GLY A 64 14.56 5.96 -17.81
N GLN A 65 13.99 6.82 -16.98
CA GLN A 65 14.56 8.11 -16.56
C GLN A 65 14.85 8.14 -15.05
N GLY A 66 14.68 7.02 -14.35
CA GLY A 66 14.92 6.92 -12.91
C GLY A 66 13.64 7.05 -12.07
N ASN A 67 12.46 7.23 -12.68
CA ASN A 67 11.21 7.40 -11.94
C ASN A 67 10.45 6.09 -11.84
N ALA A 68 10.04 5.72 -10.63
CA ALA A 68 9.14 4.60 -10.42
C ALA A 68 7.71 4.95 -10.89
N VAL A 69 7.13 4.11 -11.75
CA VAL A 69 5.78 4.28 -12.32
C VAL A 69 4.82 3.13 -11.98
N GLY A 70 5.33 2.08 -11.34
CA GLY A 70 4.57 0.95 -10.82
C GLY A 70 5.39 0.20 -9.77
N TYR A 71 4.76 -0.69 -9.01
CA TYR A 71 5.44 -1.49 -8.00
C TYR A 71 4.97 -2.96 -8.03
N ILE A 72 5.84 -3.84 -7.56
CA ILE A 72 5.57 -5.24 -7.22
C ILE A 72 6.17 -5.42 -5.83
N ILE A 73 5.31 -5.59 -4.82
CA ILE A 73 5.71 -5.74 -3.43
C ILE A 73 5.18 -7.07 -2.90
N CYS A 74 5.99 -7.77 -2.12
CA CYS A 74 5.68 -9.14 -1.72
C CYS A 74 6.20 -9.43 -0.31
N ALA A 75 5.46 -10.28 0.40
CA ALA A 75 5.93 -10.97 1.58
C ALA A 75 6.17 -12.44 1.20
N PRO A 76 7.42 -12.96 1.29
CA PRO A 76 7.73 -14.32 0.86
C PRO A 76 7.10 -15.38 1.78
N ASP A 77 6.88 -15.04 3.05
CA ASP A 77 6.28 -15.89 4.07
C ASP A 77 5.17 -15.09 4.78
N THR A 78 3.93 -15.54 4.62
CA THR A 78 2.76 -14.86 5.20
C THR A 78 2.71 -14.97 6.73
N PRO A 79 2.87 -16.16 7.35
CA PRO A 79 2.98 -16.26 8.82
C PRO A 79 4.02 -15.32 9.44
N GLU A 80 5.25 -15.31 8.90
CA GLU A 80 6.33 -14.45 9.39
C GLU A 80 5.99 -12.97 9.19
N TYR A 81 5.47 -12.60 8.02
CA TYR A 81 5.04 -11.23 7.75
C TYR A 81 3.96 -10.77 8.71
N VAL A 82 2.96 -11.59 9.02
CA VAL A 82 1.89 -11.24 9.97
C VAL A 82 2.45 -11.06 11.37
N GLN A 83 3.42 -11.88 11.78
CA GLN A 83 4.10 -11.71 13.06
C GLN A 83 4.83 -10.36 13.12
N LYS A 84 5.71 -10.08 12.15
CA LYS A 84 6.45 -8.81 12.07
C LYS A 84 5.55 -7.59 11.93
N TYR A 85 4.44 -7.72 11.19
CA TYR A 85 3.44 -6.67 11.07
C TYR A 85 2.91 -6.27 12.46
N LYS A 86 2.57 -7.26 13.29
CA LYS A 86 2.04 -7.03 14.64
C LYS A 86 3.11 -6.48 15.59
N GLU A 87 4.29 -7.08 15.58
CA GLU A 87 5.34 -6.79 16.56
C GLU A 87 6.13 -5.52 16.22
N GLU A 88 6.33 -5.21 14.94
CA GLU A 88 7.20 -4.13 14.48
C GLU A 88 6.45 -2.99 13.79
N TYR A 89 5.42 -3.29 12.97
CA TYR A 89 4.78 -2.27 12.15
C TYR A 89 3.62 -1.55 12.83
N ILE A 90 2.77 -2.27 13.59
CA ILE A 90 1.67 -1.64 14.34
C ILE A 90 2.17 -0.53 15.29
N PRO A 91 3.25 -0.73 16.09
CA PRO A 91 3.77 0.34 16.95
C PRO A 91 4.18 1.60 16.17
N VAL A 92 4.74 1.45 14.96
CA VAL A 92 5.09 2.57 14.09
C VAL A 92 3.86 3.34 13.62
N LEU A 93 2.72 2.66 13.39
CA LEU A 93 1.46 3.33 13.05
C LEU A 93 0.89 4.11 14.23
N GLU A 94 1.02 3.58 15.44
CA GLU A 94 0.57 4.23 16.67
C GLU A 94 1.35 5.53 16.95
N ASP A 95 2.66 5.54 16.66
CA ASP A 95 3.51 6.74 16.75
C ASP A 95 3.15 7.84 15.74
N LEU A 96 2.35 7.52 14.71
CA LEU A 96 1.89 8.50 13.71
C LEU A 96 0.56 9.17 14.09
N ASP A 97 0.05 8.99 15.32
CA ASP A 97 -1.08 9.78 15.83
C ASP A 97 -0.72 11.27 15.94
N PRO A 98 -1.56 12.23 15.49
CA PRO A 98 -2.93 12.09 14.99
C PRO A 98 -3.07 11.94 13.47
N LEU A 99 -1.96 11.82 12.72
CA LEU A 99 -1.98 11.73 11.25
C LEU A 99 -2.75 10.49 10.78
N LEU A 100 -2.54 9.35 11.45
CA LEU A 100 -3.22 8.09 11.16
C LEU A 100 -4.17 7.73 12.30
N LYS A 101 -5.20 8.57 12.51
CA LYS A 101 -6.23 8.29 13.50
C LYS A 101 -6.85 6.93 13.22
N LYS A 102 -6.74 6.01 14.17
CA LYS A 102 -7.34 4.68 14.09
C LYS A 102 -8.83 4.81 13.76
N PRO A 103 -9.31 4.27 12.62
CA PRO A 103 -10.73 4.29 12.31
C PRO A 103 -11.48 3.48 13.38
N GLN A 104 -12.70 3.90 13.70
CA GLN A 104 -13.59 3.05 14.49
C GLN A 104 -13.90 1.82 13.64
N MET A 105 -13.70 0.62 14.21
CA MET A 105 -14.15 -0.60 13.55
C MET A 105 -15.66 -0.52 13.41
N GLU A 106 -16.15 -0.74 12.20
CA GLU A 106 -17.55 -1.02 11.99
C GLU A 106 -17.94 -2.27 12.81
N PRO A 107 -19.19 -2.34 13.29
CA PRO A 107 -19.67 -3.57 13.89
C PRO A 107 -19.48 -4.74 12.91
N PRO A 108 -19.23 -5.96 13.41
CA PRO A 108 -19.12 -7.13 12.54
C PRO A 108 -20.34 -7.23 11.63
N ALA A 109 -20.11 -7.50 10.34
CA ALA A 109 -21.18 -7.71 9.38
C ALA A 109 -22.12 -8.82 9.88
N ASP A 110 -23.42 -8.55 9.84
CA ASP A 110 -24.43 -9.59 10.00
C ASP A 110 -24.67 -10.18 8.62
N TRP A 111 -23.93 -11.23 8.30
CA TRP A 111 -24.03 -11.89 6.99
C TRP A 111 -25.44 -12.39 6.70
N GLY A 112 -26.32 -12.58 7.69
CA GLY A 112 -27.73 -12.89 7.44
C GLY A 112 -28.50 -11.73 6.78
N THR A 113 -28.19 -10.48 7.15
CA THR A 113 -28.86 -9.27 6.64
C THR A 113 -28.08 -8.56 5.54
N ASP A 114 -26.75 -8.68 5.55
CA ASP A 114 -25.86 -7.86 4.75
C ASP A 114 -25.45 -8.57 3.43
N LEU A 115 -25.51 -9.90 3.38
CA LEU A 115 -25.23 -10.67 2.16
C LEU A 115 -26.08 -10.25 0.94
N PRO A 116 -27.41 -10.03 1.06
CA PRO A 116 -28.26 -9.68 -0.08
C PRO A 116 -27.88 -8.35 -0.74
N THR A 117 -27.31 -7.40 0.00
CA THR A 117 -26.92 -6.08 -0.49
C THR A 117 -25.43 -5.98 -0.81
N ALA A 118 -24.59 -6.88 -0.28
CA ALA A 118 -23.14 -6.87 -0.46
C ALA A 118 -22.67 -6.89 -1.93
N PHE A 119 -23.47 -7.47 -2.84
CA PHE A 119 -23.12 -7.57 -4.27
C PHE A 119 -23.82 -6.54 -5.15
N GLN A 120 -24.69 -5.68 -4.60
CA GLN A 120 -25.48 -4.72 -5.38
C GLN A 120 -24.69 -3.46 -5.75
N THR A 121 -23.49 -3.28 -5.20
CA THR A 121 -22.72 -2.03 -5.27
C THR A 121 -21.48 -2.12 -6.16
N PHE A 122 -21.38 -3.12 -7.03
CA PHE A 122 -20.30 -3.26 -8.02
C PHE A 122 -20.72 -2.79 -9.41
#